data_AF-A0A937PAB8-F1
#
_entry.id   AF-A0A937PAB8-F1
#
_cell.length_a   1.000
_cell.length_b   1.000
_cell.length_c   1.000
_cell.angle_alpha   90.00
_cell.angle_beta   90.00
_cell.angle_gamma   90.00
#
_symmetry.space_group_name_H-M   'P 1'
#
loop_
_entity.id
_entity.type
_entity.pdbx_description
1 polymer ?
#
loop_
_entity_poly.entity_id
_entity_poly.type
_entity_poly.pdbx_seq_one_letter_code
_entity_poly.pdbx_strand_id
1 'polypeptide(L)'
;LREVEKVWDEFSHGQPFQYFFMDDDFATRYAEEERTRTIFTIFAILALFIAALGLFGMAAFTTEQRTKEIGVRKVMGASIPRIVVLISRETIILVGIATVIACPIAFYFTRNWLSDFAFRIDLGPLPFILAFLFALILAIATVSSQTISAALKNPADSLRYE
;
A
#
# COMPACT_ATOMS: atom_id res chain seq x y z
N LEU A 1 -22.12 -22.32 -37.94
CA LEU A 1 -20.99 -23.29 -37.93
C LEU A 1 -21.11 -24.30 -39.06
N ARG A 2 -22.14 -25.17 -39.10
CA ARG A 2 -22.32 -26.17 -40.19
C ARG A 2 -22.35 -25.62 -41.63
N GLU A 3 -22.93 -24.43 -41.85
CA GLU A 3 -22.90 -23.78 -43.19
C GLU A 3 -21.54 -23.19 -43.54
N VAL A 4 -20.82 -22.67 -42.54
CA VAL A 4 -19.47 -22.10 -42.70
C VAL A 4 -18.44 -23.21 -42.94
N GLU A 5 -18.61 -24.35 -42.27
CA GLU A 5 -17.82 -25.57 -42.42
C GLU A 5 -17.95 -26.15 -43.84
N LYS A 6 -19.17 -26.20 -44.39
CA LYS A 6 -19.40 -26.64 -45.78
C LYS A 6 -18.70 -25.76 -46.82
N VAL A 7 -18.77 -24.43 -46.65
CA VAL A 7 -18.08 -23.48 -47.54
C VAL A 7 -16.56 -23.60 -47.37
N TRP A 8 -16.08 -23.81 -46.14
CA TRP A 8 -14.66 -24.01 -45.88
C TRP A 8 -14.11 -25.28 -46.56
N ASP A 9 -14.83 -26.40 -46.49
CA ASP A 9 -14.42 -27.67 -47.11
C ASP A 9 -14.34 -27.57 -48.64
N GLU A 10 -15.18 -26.73 -49.26
CA GLU A 10 -15.22 -26.52 -50.71
C GLU A 10 -13.98 -25.75 -51.22
N PHE A 11 -13.38 -24.90 -50.39
CA PHE A 11 -12.21 -24.09 -50.74
C PHE A 11 -10.88 -24.62 -50.17
N SER A 12 -10.88 -25.37 -49.08
CA SER A 12 -9.68 -25.61 -48.25
C SER A 12 -8.96 -26.96 -48.43
N HIS A 13 -9.21 -27.70 -49.51
CA HIS A 13 -8.46 -28.91 -49.94
C HIS A 13 -8.01 -29.84 -48.77
N GLY A 14 -8.95 -30.22 -47.89
CA GLY A 14 -8.72 -31.23 -46.85
C GLY A 14 -8.09 -30.74 -45.55
N GLN A 15 -8.05 -29.43 -45.29
CA GLN A 15 -7.68 -28.92 -43.96
C GLN A 15 -8.87 -28.92 -43.00
N PRO A 16 -8.75 -29.50 -41.79
CA PRO A 16 -9.86 -29.58 -40.84
C PRO A 16 -10.32 -28.18 -40.41
N PHE A 17 -11.64 -27.95 -40.46
CA PHE A 17 -12.26 -26.71 -40.00
C PHE A 17 -12.09 -26.55 -38.47
N GLN A 18 -11.11 -25.77 -38.07
CA GLN A 18 -10.90 -25.38 -36.68
C GLN A 18 -11.58 -24.05 -36.44
N TYR A 19 -12.59 -24.04 -35.57
CA TYR A 19 -13.21 -22.81 -35.09
C TYR A 19 -12.88 -22.63 -33.61
N PHE A 20 -12.60 -21.40 -33.21
CA PHE A 20 -12.52 -20.99 -31.82
C PHE A 20 -13.41 -19.75 -31.67
N PHE A 21 -14.18 -19.70 -30.58
CA PHE A 21 -14.92 -18.49 -30.26
C PHE A 21 -13.95 -17.49 -29.65
N MET A 22 -13.85 -16.30 -30.25
CA MET A 22 -13.00 -15.24 -29.74
C MET A 22 -13.41 -14.84 -28.32
N ASP A 23 -14.70 -14.96 -27.99
CA ASP A 23 -15.25 -14.71 -26.66
C ASP A 23 -14.70 -15.68 -25.60
N ASP A 24 -14.51 -16.96 -25.93
CA ASP A 24 -13.98 -17.98 -25.00
C ASP A 24 -12.48 -17.79 -24.74
N ASP A 25 -11.70 -17.38 -25.76
CA ASP A 25 -10.28 -17.05 -25.59
C ASP A 25 -10.11 -15.77 -24.75
N PHE A 26 -10.92 -14.73 -25.04
CA PHE A 26 -10.91 -13.52 -24.23
C PHE A 26 -11.33 -13.80 -22.78
N ALA A 27 -12.38 -14.61 -22.55
CA ALA A 27 -12.82 -14.97 -21.20
C ALA A 27 -11.71 -15.66 -20.41
N THR A 28 -10.95 -16.55 -21.05
CA THR A 28 -9.82 -17.25 -20.41
C THR A 28 -8.70 -16.29 -20.05
N ARG A 29 -8.29 -15.39 -20.97
CA ARG A 29 -7.25 -14.38 -20.69
C ARG A 29 -7.66 -13.37 -19.62
N TYR A 30 -8.92 -12.93 -19.62
CA TYR A 30 -9.44 -12.06 -18.57
C TYR A 30 -9.44 -12.75 -17.20
N ALA A 31 -9.75 -14.04 -17.14
CA ALA A 31 -9.72 -14.80 -15.89
C ALA A 31 -8.30 -14.91 -15.30
N GLU A 32 -7.28 -15.07 -16.15
CA GLU A 32 -5.87 -15.08 -15.73
C GLU A 32 -5.42 -13.70 -15.21
N GLU A 33 -5.81 -12.62 -15.89
CA GLU A 33 -5.51 -11.25 -15.49
C GLU A 33 -6.19 -10.90 -14.16
N GLU A 34 -7.46 -11.27 -13.98
CA GLU A 34 -8.23 -11.01 -12.76
C GLU A 34 -7.65 -11.78 -11.56
N ARG A 35 -7.18 -13.02 -11.78
CA ARG A 35 -6.48 -13.80 -10.76
C ARG A 35 -5.18 -13.13 -10.35
N THR A 36 -4.39 -12.65 -11.31
CA THR A 36 -3.13 -11.95 -11.06
C THR A 36 -3.37 -10.67 -10.27
N ARG A 37 -4.35 -9.87 -10.68
CA ARG A 37 -4.80 -8.67 -9.96
C ARG A 37 -5.21 -8.99 -8.53
N THR A 38 -5.98 -10.05 -8.33
CA THR A 38 -6.44 -10.47 -6.99
C THR A 38 -5.26 -10.83 -6.09
N ILE A 39 -4.30 -11.60 -6.60
CA ILE A 39 -3.10 -12.00 -5.87
C ILE A 39 -2.29 -10.74 -5.46
N PHE A 40 -2.00 -9.84 -6.39
CA PHE A 40 -1.29 -8.59 -6.10
C PHE A 40 -2.03 -7.73 -5.08
N THR A 41 -3.36 -7.66 -5.16
CA THR A 41 -4.19 -6.90 -4.21
C THR A 41 -4.08 -7.46 -2.79
N ILE A 42 -4.16 -8.79 -2.65
CA ILE A 42 -4.00 -9.46 -1.35
C ILE A 42 -2.60 -9.20 -0.78
N PHE A 43 -1.55 -9.38 -1.57
CA PHE A 43 -0.18 -9.12 -1.14
C PHE A 43 0.05 -7.65 -0.77
N ALA A 44 -0.53 -6.70 -1.51
CA ALA A 44 -0.45 -5.28 -1.19
C ALA A 44 -1.12 -4.96 0.16
N ILE A 45 -2.31 -5.53 0.42
CA ILE A 45 -3.01 -5.37 1.71
C ILE A 45 -2.18 -5.99 2.86
N LEU A 46 -1.62 -7.17 2.66
CA LEU A 46 -0.77 -7.83 3.67
C LEU A 46 0.49 -7.02 3.95
N ALA A 47 1.18 -6.56 2.90
CA ALA A 47 2.38 -5.72 3.04
C ALA A 47 2.05 -4.41 3.79
N LEU A 48 0.92 -3.78 3.47
CA LEU A 48 0.43 -2.60 4.17
C LEU A 48 0.15 -2.89 5.65
N PHE A 49 -0.47 -4.03 5.96
CA PHE A 49 -0.77 -4.43 7.32
C PHE A 49 0.52 -4.68 8.13
N ILE A 50 1.49 -5.40 7.57
CA ILE A 50 2.79 -5.65 8.19
C ILE A 50 3.55 -4.34 8.40
N ALA A 51 3.54 -3.44 7.41
CA ALA A 51 4.15 -2.12 7.54
C ALA A 51 3.49 -1.29 8.66
N ALA A 52 2.17 -1.35 8.79
CA ALA A 52 1.45 -0.68 9.87
C ALA A 52 1.81 -1.26 11.24
N LEU A 53 1.96 -2.58 11.37
CA LEU A 53 2.45 -3.24 12.60
C LEU A 53 3.89 -2.83 12.93
N GLY A 54 4.76 -2.73 11.92
CA GLY A 54 6.14 -2.26 12.11
C GLY A 54 6.19 -0.82 12.58
N LEU A 55 5.39 0.07 11.97
CA LEU A 55 5.27 1.46 12.39
C LEU A 55 4.67 1.56 13.81
N PHE A 56 3.68 0.74 14.13
CA PHE A 56 3.10 0.65 15.47
C PHE A 56 4.15 0.23 16.50
N GLY A 57 4.95 -0.80 16.22
CA GLY A 57 6.03 -1.25 17.09
C GLY A 57 7.11 -0.18 17.30
N MET A 58 7.53 0.48 16.21
CA MET A 58 8.48 1.60 16.27
C MET A 58 7.94 2.77 17.10
N ALA A 59 6.67 3.14 16.89
CA ALA A 59 6.02 4.21 17.64
C ALA A 59 5.88 3.85 19.13
N ALA A 60 5.52 2.60 19.45
CA ALA A 60 5.41 2.11 20.82
C ALA A 60 6.77 2.16 21.52
N PHE A 61 7.83 1.64 20.90
CA PHE A 61 9.19 1.65 21.42
C PHE A 61 9.72 3.08 21.63
N THR A 62 9.50 3.97 20.65
CA THR A 62 9.90 5.39 20.77
C THR A 62 9.18 6.09 21.91
N THR A 63 7.90 5.79 22.08
CA THR A 63 7.09 6.36 23.17
C THR A 63 7.55 5.84 24.52
N GLU A 64 7.89 4.55 24.62
CA GLU A 64 8.42 3.93 25.84
C GLU A 64 9.75 4.55 26.25
N GLN A 65 10.72 4.66 25.33
CA GLN A 65 12.00 5.33 25.58
C GLN A 65 11.84 6.79 26.02
N ARG A 66 10.85 7.50 25.46
CA ARG A 66 10.59 8.91 25.78
C ARG A 66 9.58 9.10 26.92
N THR A 67 9.14 8.04 27.62
CA THR A 67 8.15 8.12 28.70
C THR A 67 8.60 9.07 29.82
N LYS A 68 9.87 9.03 30.22
CA LYS A 68 10.42 9.93 31.27
C LYS A 68 10.36 11.41 30.84
N GLU A 69 10.72 11.71 29.59
CA GLU A 69 10.66 13.08 29.03
C GLU A 69 9.21 13.58 28.89
N ILE A 70 8.30 12.70 28.43
CA ILE A 70 6.87 12.96 28.31
C ILE A 70 6.25 13.23 29.69
N GLY A 71 6.60 12.44 30.71
CA GLY A 71 6.16 12.59 32.10
C GLY A 71 6.61 13.91 32.71
N VAL A 72 7.89 14.26 32.58
CA VAL A 72 8.43 15.55 33.07
C VAL A 72 7.74 16.73 32.38
N ARG A 73 7.57 16.68 31.04
CA ARG A 73 6.87 17.74 30.29
C ARG A 73 5.40 17.88 30.71
N LYS A 74 4.71 16.76 30.96
CA LYS A 74 3.30 16.76 31.41
C LYS A 74 3.16 17.39 32.80
N VAL A 75 4.07 17.09 33.73
CA VAL A 75 4.10 17.71 35.07
C VAL A 75 4.44 19.20 34.99
N MET A 76 5.28 19.60 34.02
CA MET A 76 5.57 21.01 33.71
C MET A 76 4.45 21.71 32.90
N GLY A 77 3.26 21.11 32.78
CA GLY A 77 2.09 21.73 32.16
C GLY A 77 2.02 21.65 30.63
N ALA A 78 2.85 20.81 29.98
CA ALA A 78 2.74 20.58 28.54
C ALA A 78 1.44 19.82 28.21
N SER A 79 0.69 20.34 27.23
CA SER A 79 -0.53 19.71 26.75
C SER A 79 -0.24 18.47 25.89
N ILE A 80 -1.08 17.44 26.01
CA ILE A 80 -0.99 16.18 25.24
C ILE A 80 -0.88 16.42 23.72
N PRO A 81 -1.65 17.35 23.10
CA PRO A 81 -1.55 17.61 21.66
C PRO A 81 -0.15 18.08 21.23
N ARG A 82 0.55 18.84 22.08
CA ARG A 82 1.90 19.34 21.76
C ARG A 82 2.93 18.21 21.68
N ILE A 83 2.76 17.17 22.50
CA ILE A 83 3.62 15.99 22.50
C ILE A 83 3.33 15.13 21.26
N VAL A 84 2.06 14.96 20.90
CA VAL A 84 1.65 14.25 19.67
C VAL A 84 2.25 14.92 18.44
N VAL A 85 2.12 16.24 18.29
CA VAL A 85 2.67 16.98 17.14
C VAL A 85 4.19 16.82 17.02
N LEU A 86 4.91 16.83 18.14
CA LEU A 86 6.36 16.67 18.14
C LEU A 86 6.79 15.31 17.56
N ILE A 87 6.15 14.22 18.02
CA ILE A 87 6.47 12.85 17.61
C ILE A 87 5.97 12.59 16.17
N SER A 88 4.77 13.09 15.83
CA SER A 88 4.23 12.99 14.47
C SER A 88 5.13 13.70 13.45
N ARG A 89 5.73 14.85 13.79
CA ARG A 89 6.62 15.58 12.88
C ARG A 89 7.86 14.76 12.50
N GLU A 90 8.48 14.10 13.48
CA GLU A 90 9.62 13.21 13.25
C GLU A 90 9.25 12.07 12.30
N THR A 91 8.08 11.46 12.51
CA THR A 91 7.56 10.38 11.65
C THR A 91 7.25 10.87 10.23
N ILE A 92 6.63 12.05 10.08
CA ILE A 92 6.29 12.62 8.76
C ILE A 92 7.54 12.86 7.92
N ILE A 93 8.63 13.33 8.53
CA ILE A 93 9.90 13.55 7.82
C ILE A 93 10.45 12.21 7.28
N LEU A 94 10.43 11.16 8.11
CA LEU A 94 10.88 9.83 7.70
C LEU A 94 10.02 9.25 6.57
N VAL A 95 8.68 9.38 6.67
CA VAL A 95 7.75 8.94 5.61
C VAL A 95 7.96 9.73 4.32
N GLY A 96 8.23 11.04 4.43
CA GLY A 96 8.55 11.89 3.27
C GLY A 96 9.81 11.42 2.56
N ILE A 97 10.91 11.20 3.29
CA ILE A 97 12.17 10.69 2.73
C ILE A 97 11.96 9.32 2.08
N ALA A 98 11.27 8.40 2.77
CA ALA A 98 10.97 7.08 2.24
C ALA A 98 10.16 7.16 0.93
N THR A 99 9.19 8.07 0.85
CA THR A 99 8.36 8.25 -0.35
C THR A 99 9.17 8.80 -1.52
N VAL A 100 10.04 9.78 -1.28
CA VAL A 100 10.92 10.34 -2.32
C VAL A 100 11.81 9.27 -2.95
N ILE A 101 12.25 8.29 -2.17
CA ILE A 101 13.04 7.15 -2.65
C ILE A 101 12.14 6.10 -3.33
N ALA A 102 10.95 5.83 -2.79
CA ALA A 102 10.02 4.84 -3.32
C ALA A 102 9.42 5.25 -4.69
N CYS A 103 9.12 6.52 -4.90
CA CYS A 103 8.55 7.03 -6.16
C CYS A 103 9.36 6.67 -7.43
N PRO A 104 10.67 6.97 -7.54
CA PRO A 104 11.44 6.63 -8.73
C PRO A 104 11.58 5.11 -8.93
N ILE A 105 11.70 4.35 -7.84
CA ILE A 105 11.77 2.89 -7.88
C ILE A 105 10.45 2.33 -8.44
N ALA A 106 9.32 2.74 -7.85
CA ALA A 106 8.00 2.33 -8.30
C ALA A 106 7.75 2.72 -9.77
N PHE A 107 8.11 3.95 -10.16
CA PHE A 107 7.99 4.40 -11.54
C PHE A 107 8.80 3.54 -12.51
N TYR A 108 10.04 3.19 -12.16
CA TYR A 108 10.91 2.35 -12.99
C TYR A 108 10.30 0.96 -13.22
N PHE A 109 9.90 0.28 -12.13
CA PHE A 109 9.32 -1.06 -12.21
C PHE A 109 7.97 -1.06 -12.94
N THR A 110 7.09 -0.12 -12.63
CA THR A 110 5.78 -0.04 -13.29
C THR A 110 5.93 0.28 -14.77
N ARG A 111 6.85 1.18 -15.15
CA ARG A 111 7.10 1.51 -16.57
C ARG A 111 7.63 0.31 -17.35
N ASN A 112 8.55 -0.47 -16.76
CA ASN A 112 9.08 -1.68 -17.39
C ASN A 112 8.02 -2.78 -17.50
N TRP A 113 7.12 -2.89 -16.53
CA TRP A 113 5.99 -3.82 -16.64
C TRP A 113 4.97 -3.38 -17.68
N LEU A 114 4.66 -2.08 -17.76
CA LEU A 114 3.73 -1.52 -18.74
C LEU A 114 4.24 -1.57 -20.19
N SER A 115 5.54 -1.75 -20.42
CA SER A 115 6.08 -1.83 -21.79
C SER A 115 5.70 -3.12 -22.51
N ASP A 116 5.33 -4.17 -21.78
CA ASP A 116 4.90 -5.45 -22.34
C ASP A 116 3.46 -5.41 -22.86
N PHE A 117 2.72 -4.34 -22.57
CA PHE A 117 1.33 -4.16 -22.98
C PHE A 117 1.20 -3.23 -24.19
N ALA A 118 0.45 -3.66 -25.21
CA ALA A 118 0.16 -2.86 -26.42
C ALA A 118 -0.71 -1.62 -26.11
N PHE A 119 -1.64 -1.75 -25.18
CA PHE A 119 -2.42 -0.64 -24.61
C PHE A 119 -1.96 -0.40 -23.18
N ARG A 120 -1.44 0.80 -22.91
CA ARG A 120 -0.88 1.18 -21.60
C ARG A 120 -1.47 2.50 -21.13
N ILE A 121 -1.67 2.61 -19.82
CA ILE A 121 -2.04 3.86 -19.18
C ILE A 121 -0.80 4.76 -19.03
N ASP A 122 -0.96 6.06 -19.21
CA ASP A 122 0.12 7.00 -18.90
C ASP A 122 0.34 7.08 -17.38
N LEU A 123 1.59 6.88 -16.96
CA LEU A 123 2.03 7.03 -15.58
C LEU A 123 2.07 8.51 -15.20
N GLY A 124 0.90 9.06 -14.88
CA GLY A 124 0.78 10.42 -14.33
C GLY A 124 1.27 10.50 -12.88
N PRO A 125 1.45 11.72 -12.33
CA PRO A 125 1.86 11.93 -10.94
C PRO A 125 0.76 11.59 -9.92
N LEU A 126 -0.50 11.49 -10.36
CA LEU A 126 -1.67 11.34 -9.48
C LEU A 126 -1.61 10.10 -8.56
N PRO A 127 -1.28 8.88 -9.04
CA PRO A 127 -1.22 7.70 -8.17
C PRO A 127 -0.15 7.82 -7.07
N PHE A 128 0.98 8.46 -7.37
CA PHE A 128 2.05 8.69 -6.40
C PHE A 128 1.63 9.68 -5.31
N ILE A 129 0.92 10.75 -5.69
CA ILE A 129 0.38 11.72 -4.73
C ILE A 129 -0.66 11.05 -3.82
N LEU A 130 -1.58 10.26 -4.38
CA LEU A 130 -2.58 9.53 -3.61
C LEU A 130 -1.93 8.53 -2.65
N ALA A 131 -0.92 7.78 -3.11
CA ALA A 131 -0.17 6.84 -2.28
C ALA A 131 0.55 7.56 -1.13
N PHE A 132 1.18 8.71 -1.41
CA PHE A 132 1.83 9.52 -0.38
C PHE A 132 0.84 10.02 0.68
N LEU A 133 -0.29 10.59 0.25
CA LEU A 133 -1.33 11.07 1.17
C LEU A 133 -1.88 9.94 2.03
N PHE A 134 -2.13 8.77 1.42
CA PHE A 134 -2.62 7.60 2.14
C PHE A 134 -1.60 7.09 3.18
N ALA A 135 -0.32 6.99 2.81
CA ALA A 135 0.75 6.62 3.73
C ALA A 135 0.89 7.62 4.89
N LEU A 136 0.74 8.91 4.61
CA LEU A 136 0.82 9.97 5.61
C LEU A 136 -0.36 9.92 6.59
N ILE A 137 -1.58 9.70 6.09
CA ILE A 137 -2.77 9.51 6.92
C ILE A 137 -2.60 8.30 7.85
N LEU A 138 -2.17 7.16 7.31
CA LEU A 138 -1.93 5.96 8.10
C LEU A 138 -0.85 6.18 9.16
N ALA A 139 0.25 6.84 8.80
CA ALA A 139 1.33 7.09 9.75
C ALA A 139 0.90 8.00 10.89
N ILE A 140 0.19 9.09 10.58
CA ILE A 140 -0.33 10.01 11.60
C ILE A 140 -1.35 9.31 12.49
N ALA A 141 -2.26 8.52 11.92
CA ALA A 141 -3.27 7.79 12.69
C ALA A 141 -2.63 6.83 13.69
N THR A 142 -1.65 6.04 13.26
CA THR A 142 -0.94 5.06 14.10
C THR A 142 -0.16 5.74 15.22
N VAL A 143 0.64 6.76 14.90
CA VAL A 143 1.49 7.46 15.89
C VAL A 143 0.64 8.24 16.90
N SER A 144 -0.42 8.91 16.42
CA SER A 144 -1.31 9.68 17.29
C SER A 144 -2.03 8.77 18.27
N SER A 145 -2.57 7.64 17.79
CA SER A 145 -3.24 6.64 18.64
C SER A 145 -2.31 6.13 19.75
N GLN A 146 -1.06 5.80 19.41
CA GLN A 146 -0.09 5.30 20.38
C GLN A 146 0.36 6.36 21.39
N THR A 147 0.64 7.58 20.91
CA THR A 147 1.09 8.69 21.77
C THR A 147 -0.01 9.12 22.74
N ILE A 148 -1.26 9.17 22.28
CA ILE A 148 -2.43 9.46 23.13
C ILE A 148 -2.59 8.36 24.18
N SER A 149 -2.55 7.09 23.76
CA SER A 149 -2.68 5.95 24.67
C SER A 149 -1.61 5.96 25.76
N ALA A 150 -0.36 6.33 25.43
CA ALA A 150 0.71 6.46 26.42
C ALA A 150 0.57 7.71 27.30
N ALA A 151 0.14 8.84 26.74
CA ALA A 151 -0.05 10.08 27.49
C ALA A 151 -1.24 10.00 28.47
N LEU A 152 -2.24 9.15 28.20
CA LEU A 152 -3.38 8.90 29.07
C LEU A 152 -3.06 7.93 30.22
N LYS A 153 -2.03 7.08 30.10
CA LYS A 153 -1.57 6.24 31.21
C LYS A 153 -1.08 7.14 32.36
N ASN A 154 -1.46 6.75 33.59
CA ASN A 154 -1.27 7.58 34.76
C ASN A 154 0.23 7.71 35.09
N PRO A 155 0.82 8.94 35.12
CA PRO A 155 2.25 9.12 35.37
C PRO A 155 2.69 8.64 36.77
N ALA A 156 1.76 8.44 37.70
CA ALA A 156 2.05 7.86 39.01
C ALA A 156 2.50 6.39 38.94
N ASP A 157 2.04 5.62 37.95
CA ASP A 157 2.45 4.22 37.77
C ASP A 157 3.83 4.08 37.12
N SER A 158 4.28 5.09 36.37
CA SER A 158 5.61 5.08 35.73
C SER A 158 6.74 5.51 36.66
N LEU A 159 6.42 6.07 37.84
CA LEU A 159 7.37 6.43 38.90
C LEU A 159 7.43 5.41 40.04
N ARG A 160 6.51 4.43 40.09
CA ARG A 160 6.44 3.41 41.17
C ARG A 160 7.04 2.05 40.77
N TYR A 161 7.62 1.96 39.58
CA TYR A 161 8.30 0.74 39.06
C TYR A 161 9.83 0.81 39.18
N GLU A 162 10.34 1.68 40.06
CA GLU A 162 11.62 1.53 40.74
C GLU A 162 11.38 1.41 42.26
#